data_AF-A0A971SV19-F1
#
_entry.id   AF-A0A971SV19-F1
#
_cell.length_a   1.000
_cell.length_b   1.000
_cell.length_c   1.000
_cell.angle_alpha   90.00
_cell.angle_beta   90.00
_cell.angle_gamma   90.00
#
_symmetry.space_group_name_H-M   'P 1'
#
loop_
_entity.id
_entity.type
_entity.pdbx_description
1 polymer ?
#
loop_
_entity_poly.entity_id
_entity_poly.type
_entity_poly.pdbx_seq_one_letter_code
_entity_poly.pdbx_strand_id
1 'polypeptide(L)'
;PTPLPAPTMVPVEVTPTATPGTGIARICVVLFNDMDGNGRRTDFEAYLYGGVAGVNDQIGQVSRTGNTVAGDPAQGVTPLCFEDLPEGNYNVTMAIPEGFNPTTMMNFPLTVHAGETATIDFGAQESISMPATAQQEAASGRSPVLGIIGGLILLAGLGLGFYMWRQRKI
;
A
#
# COMPACT_ATOMS: atom_id res chain seq x y z
N PRO A 1 -41.39 -8.84 69.46
CA PRO A 1 -40.91 -8.21 68.21
C PRO A 1 -39.41 -7.92 68.33
N THR A 2 -38.59 -8.72 67.64
CA THR A 2 -37.13 -8.64 67.66
C THR A 2 -36.66 -7.73 66.53
N PRO A 3 -35.75 -6.76 66.74
CA PRO A 3 -35.29 -5.88 65.68
C PRO A 3 -34.45 -6.65 64.65
N LEU A 4 -34.70 -6.38 63.37
CA LEU A 4 -33.97 -6.96 62.24
C LEU A 4 -32.55 -6.36 62.17
N PRO A 5 -31.50 -7.14 61.85
CA PRO A 5 -30.15 -6.59 61.70
C PRO A 5 -30.09 -5.55 60.58
N ALA A 6 -29.41 -4.42 60.86
CA ALA A 6 -29.19 -3.37 59.88
C ALA A 6 -28.23 -3.84 58.76
N PRO A 7 -28.46 -3.43 57.50
CA PRO A 7 -27.59 -3.82 56.40
C PRO A 7 -26.18 -3.23 56.56
N THR A 8 -25.17 -4.10 56.58
CA THR A 8 -23.76 -3.70 56.52
C THR A 8 -23.43 -3.25 55.11
N MET A 9 -23.11 -1.97 54.91
CA MET A 9 -22.61 -1.49 53.61
C MET A 9 -21.20 -2.05 53.39
N VAL A 10 -21.00 -2.77 52.28
CA VAL A 10 -19.66 -3.19 51.84
C VAL A 10 -18.88 -1.96 51.34
N PRO A 11 -17.59 -1.80 51.69
CA PRO A 11 -16.77 -0.75 51.11
C PRO A 11 -16.64 -0.98 49.60
N VAL A 12 -17.02 0.03 48.81
CA VAL A 12 -16.76 0.03 47.36
C VAL A 12 -15.29 0.38 47.17
N GLU A 13 -14.49 -0.59 46.72
CA GLU A 13 -13.11 -0.36 46.31
C GLU A 13 -13.12 0.40 44.98
N VAL A 14 -12.85 1.71 45.05
CA VAL A 14 -12.69 2.54 43.85
C VAL A 14 -11.30 2.31 43.28
N THR A 15 -11.21 1.48 42.24
CA THR A 15 -9.97 1.35 41.46
C THR A 15 -9.65 2.71 40.84
N PRO A 16 -8.46 3.30 41.06
CA PRO A 16 -8.10 4.54 40.41
C PRO A 16 -8.06 4.32 38.90
N THR A 17 -8.91 5.04 38.16
CA THR A 17 -8.75 5.17 36.70
C THR A 17 -7.43 5.89 36.45
N ALA A 18 -6.56 5.30 35.63
CA ALA A 18 -5.29 5.93 35.25
C ALA A 18 -5.53 7.37 34.79
N THR A 19 -4.94 8.33 35.49
CA THR A 19 -4.96 9.74 35.08
C THR A 19 -4.15 9.85 33.79
N PRO A 20 -4.70 10.39 32.68
CA PRO A 20 -3.91 10.64 31.47
C PRO A 20 -2.66 11.44 31.85
N GLY A 21 -1.49 10.95 31.43
CA GLY A 21 -0.21 11.56 31.81
C GLY A 21 -0.18 13.01 31.35
N THR A 22 0.39 13.91 32.15
CA THR A 22 0.71 15.28 31.70
C THR A 22 1.73 15.16 30.58
N GLY A 23 1.30 15.26 29.33
CA GLY A 23 2.21 14.97 28.22
C GLY A 23 1.62 15.22 26.84
N ILE A 24 2.53 15.53 25.94
CA ILE A 24 2.35 15.46 24.48
C ILE A 24 2.45 13.99 24.05
N ALA A 25 1.69 13.63 23.03
CA ALA A 25 1.81 12.37 22.33
C ALA A 25 2.91 12.43 21.26
N ARG A 26 3.32 11.25 20.81
CA ARG A 26 4.29 11.05 19.73
C ARG A 26 3.79 9.99 18.77
N ILE A 27 3.85 10.27 17.47
CA ILE A 27 3.50 9.30 16.41
C ILE A 27 4.75 9.03 15.58
N CYS A 28 5.25 7.80 15.61
CA CYS A 28 6.33 7.32 14.75
C CYS A 28 5.75 6.57 13.55
N VAL A 29 6.42 6.67 12.41
CA VAL A 29 6.03 6.04 11.16
C VAL A 29 7.19 5.28 10.56
N VAL A 30 6.91 4.07 10.12
CA VAL A 30 7.86 3.19 9.44
C VAL A 30 7.31 2.90 8.05
N LEU A 31 8.15 3.05 7.04
CA LEU A 31 7.92 2.45 5.74
C LEU A 31 8.91 1.31 5.58
N PHE A 32 8.44 0.07 5.42
CA PHE A 32 9.30 -1.11 5.29
C PHE A 32 9.19 -1.74 3.90
N ASN A 33 10.28 -2.37 3.47
CA ASN A 33 10.32 -3.18 2.26
C ASN A 33 9.66 -4.53 2.55
N ASP A 34 8.42 -4.67 2.12
CA ASP A 34 7.63 -5.88 2.28
C ASP A 34 8.07 -6.93 1.25
N MET A 35 9.10 -7.68 1.61
CA MET A 35 9.80 -8.57 0.67
C MET A 35 8.95 -9.78 0.31
N ASP A 36 8.14 -10.27 1.25
CA ASP A 36 7.26 -11.43 1.05
C ASP A 36 5.82 -11.05 0.65
N GLY A 37 5.48 -9.75 0.69
CA GLY A 37 4.22 -9.19 0.23
C GLY A 37 3.05 -9.44 1.20
N ASN A 38 3.32 -9.71 2.47
CA ASN A 38 2.30 -10.11 3.45
C ASN A 38 1.67 -8.92 4.19
N GLY A 39 2.15 -7.69 3.97
CA GLY A 39 1.66 -6.46 4.57
C GLY A 39 2.01 -6.30 6.06
N ARG A 40 2.94 -7.09 6.59
CA ARG A 40 3.32 -7.10 8.01
C ARG A 40 4.83 -7.11 8.16
N ARG A 41 5.33 -6.06 8.81
CA ARG A 41 6.74 -5.90 9.10
C ARG A 41 7.29 -7.03 9.98
N THR A 42 8.47 -7.49 9.62
CA THR A 42 9.33 -8.39 10.41
C THR A 42 10.68 -7.73 10.71
N ASP A 43 11.45 -8.29 11.64
CA ASP A 43 12.76 -7.74 12.02
C ASP A 43 13.83 -7.86 10.91
N PHE A 44 13.55 -8.62 9.85
CA PHE A 44 14.45 -8.83 8.71
C PHE A 44 14.11 -7.92 7.51
N GLU A 45 13.10 -7.08 7.62
CA GLU A 45 12.67 -6.17 6.56
C GLU A 45 13.19 -4.76 6.80
N ALA A 46 13.98 -4.27 5.85
CA ALA A 46 14.60 -2.96 5.94
C ALA A 46 13.57 -1.82 5.80
N TYR A 47 13.86 -0.70 6.46
CA TYR A 47 13.14 0.54 6.23
C TYR A 47 13.51 1.15 4.87
N LEU A 48 12.53 1.79 4.24
CA LEU A 48 12.66 2.45 2.95
C LEU A 48 12.69 3.97 3.12
N TYR A 49 13.63 4.61 2.45
CA TYR A 49 13.67 6.06 2.27
C TYR A 49 12.83 6.48 1.05
N GLY A 50 12.43 7.75 1.03
CA GLY A 50 11.77 8.37 -0.14
C GLY A 50 10.25 8.38 -0.07
N GLY A 51 9.65 7.62 0.85
CA GLY A 51 8.26 7.83 1.22
C GLY A 51 8.07 9.12 2.02
N VAL A 52 6.89 9.72 1.90
CA VAL A 52 6.51 10.94 2.66
C VAL A 52 5.33 10.62 3.54
N ALA A 53 5.52 10.71 4.86
CA ALA A 53 4.46 10.54 5.82
C ALA A 53 3.79 11.87 6.15
N GLY A 54 2.50 11.84 6.42
CA GLY A 54 1.72 12.98 6.88
C GLY A 54 0.95 12.66 8.17
N VAL A 55 0.83 13.63 9.07
CA VAL A 55 -0.02 13.56 10.26
C VAL A 55 -0.91 14.79 10.28
N ASN A 56 -2.22 14.54 10.23
CA ASN A 56 -3.25 15.58 10.22
C ASN A 56 -4.27 15.33 11.34
N ASP A 57 -4.64 16.35 12.10
CA ASP A 57 -5.76 16.25 13.04
C ASP A 57 -7.10 16.49 12.33
N GLN A 58 -8.19 16.03 12.94
CA GLN A 58 -9.54 16.19 12.36
C GLN A 58 -10.03 17.64 12.31
N ILE A 59 -9.47 18.52 13.13
CA ILE A 59 -9.87 19.93 13.24
C ILE A 59 -8.94 20.88 12.47
N GLY A 60 -7.88 20.36 11.84
CA GLY A 60 -6.96 21.10 10.98
C GLY A 60 -5.92 21.98 11.68
N GLN A 61 -5.72 21.83 12.99
CA GLN A 61 -4.67 22.58 13.71
C GLN A 61 -3.28 21.94 13.59
N VAL A 62 -3.22 20.63 13.36
CA VAL A 62 -1.99 19.90 13.12
C VAL A 62 -1.98 19.42 11.68
N SER A 63 -0.95 19.82 10.93
CA SER A 63 -0.66 19.32 9.59
C SER A 63 0.85 19.29 9.43
N ARG A 64 1.44 18.11 9.58
CA ARG A 64 2.89 17.91 9.52
C ARG A 64 3.21 16.81 8.53
N THR A 65 4.34 16.95 7.84
CA THR A 65 4.87 15.93 6.93
C THR A 65 6.34 15.69 7.21
N GLY A 66 6.84 14.52 6.81
CA GLY A 66 8.25 14.18 6.92
C GLY A 66 8.65 13.05 5.99
N ASN A 67 9.94 12.97 5.69
CA ASN A 67 10.49 11.90 4.88
C ASN A 67 10.83 10.69 5.75
N THR A 68 10.47 9.51 5.24
CA THR A 68 10.86 8.22 5.81
C THR A 68 12.38 8.04 5.79
N VAL A 69 12.90 7.14 6.63
CA VAL A 69 14.34 6.84 6.76
C VAL A 69 14.62 5.44 6.24
N ALA A 70 15.81 5.23 5.66
CA ALA A 70 16.25 3.89 5.28
C ALA A 70 17.13 3.26 6.37
N GLY A 71 17.14 1.93 6.42
CA GLY A 71 18.09 1.17 7.22
C GLY A 71 17.52 -0.11 7.81
N ASP A 72 18.39 -0.90 8.43
CA ASP A 72 18.02 -2.16 9.06
C ASP A 72 17.50 -1.91 10.50
N PRO A 73 16.25 -2.27 10.83
CA PRO A 73 15.73 -2.14 12.19
C PRO A 73 16.58 -2.87 13.23
N ALA A 74 17.25 -3.97 12.88
CA ALA A 74 18.12 -4.71 13.79
C ALA A 74 19.38 -3.92 14.19
N GLN A 75 19.73 -2.87 13.45
CA GLN A 75 20.83 -1.95 13.77
C GLN A 75 20.39 -0.75 14.61
N GLY A 76 19.13 -0.72 15.09
CA GLY A 76 18.63 0.34 15.96
C GLY A 76 18.34 1.65 15.24
N VAL A 77 17.95 1.60 13.98
CA VAL A 77 17.57 2.78 13.20
C VAL A 77 16.30 3.42 13.77
N THR A 78 16.39 4.69 14.15
CA THR A 78 15.24 5.46 14.65
C THR A 78 14.32 5.86 13.50
N PRO A 79 13.02 5.49 13.54
CA PRO A 79 12.07 5.87 12.50
C PRO A 79 11.74 7.38 12.55
N LEU A 80 11.04 7.87 11.53
CA LEU A 80 10.50 9.22 11.53
C LEU A 80 9.45 9.33 12.64
N CYS A 81 9.59 10.31 13.54
CA CYS A 81 8.61 10.57 14.60
C CYS A 81 8.12 12.03 14.57
N PHE A 82 6.83 12.20 14.76
CA PHE A 82 6.16 13.47 14.97
C PHE A 82 5.95 13.67 16.47
N GLU A 83 6.71 14.60 17.03
CA GLU A 83 6.74 14.93 18.46
C GLU A 83 5.74 16.05 18.79
N ASP A 84 5.54 16.29 20.09
CA ASP A 84 4.75 17.43 20.60
C ASP A 84 3.30 17.46 20.09
N LEU A 85 2.67 16.30 19.92
CA LEU A 85 1.29 16.20 19.44
C LEU A 85 0.31 16.31 20.62
N PRO A 86 -0.67 17.23 20.59
CA PRO A 86 -1.77 17.20 21.55
C PRO A 86 -2.53 15.87 21.51
N GLU A 87 -3.19 15.50 22.61
CA GLU A 87 -4.14 14.39 22.57
C GLU A 87 -5.27 14.68 21.57
N GLY A 88 -5.73 13.64 20.88
CA GLY A 88 -6.80 13.80 19.91
C GLY A 88 -6.82 12.74 18.82
N ASN A 89 -7.64 13.01 17.80
CA ASN A 89 -7.83 12.14 16.65
C ASN A 89 -7.01 12.66 15.47
N TYR A 90 -6.16 11.78 14.96
CA TYR A 90 -5.27 12.02 13.84
C TYR A 90 -5.58 11.07 12.69
N ASN A 91 -5.13 11.47 11.53
CA ASN A 91 -5.11 10.68 10.32
C ASN A 91 -3.66 10.67 9.81
N VAL A 92 -3.05 9.49 9.83
CA VAL A 92 -1.67 9.26 9.40
C VAL A 92 -1.70 8.77 7.96
N THR A 93 -0.98 9.46 7.08
CA THR A 93 -0.90 9.12 5.66
C THR A 93 0.52 8.75 5.25
N MET A 94 0.63 7.95 4.20
CA MET A 94 1.92 7.58 3.61
C MET A 94 1.86 7.70 2.09
N ALA A 95 2.77 8.48 1.51
CA ALA A 95 3.07 8.46 0.08
C ALA A 95 4.22 7.50 -0.19
N ILE A 96 3.99 6.52 -1.06
CA ILE A 96 4.97 5.49 -1.44
C ILE A 96 6.01 6.08 -2.41
N PRO A 97 7.31 5.75 -2.26
CA PRO A 97 8.35 6.17 -3.19
C PRO A 97 8.15 5.60 -4.59
N GLU A 98 8.76 6.25 -5.59
CA GLU A 98 8.76 5.73 -6.95
C GLU A 98 9.40 4.34 -7.02
N GLY A 99 8.89 3.50 -7.92
CA GLY A 99 9.39 2.13 -8.10
C GLY A 99 8.91 1.16 -7.01
N PHE A 100 7.94 1.54 -6.17
CA PHE A 100 7.31 0.66 -5.21
C PHE A 100 5.77 0.69 -5.33
N ASN A 101 5.12 -0.39 -4.91
CA ASN A 101 3.67 -0.48 -4.73
C ASN A 101 3.34 -0.68 -3.26
N PRO A 102 2.29 -0.03 -2.73
CA PRO A 102 1.86 -0.25 -1.35
C PRO A 102 1.35 -1.67 -1.15
N THR A 103 1.71 -2.27 -0.01
CA THR A 103 1.16 -3.56 0.44
C THR A 103 0.25 -3.42 1.66
N THR A 104 0.17 -2.23 2.25
CA THR A 104 -0.75 -1.88 3.34
C THR A 104 -1.67 -0.70 2.99
N MET A 105 -2.61 -0.38 3.88
CA MET A 105 -3.41 0.84 3.74
C MET A 105 -2.55 2.07 4.00
N MET A 106 -2.63 3.04 3.09
CA MET A 106 -1.83 4.28 3.15
C MET A 106 -2.49 5.41 3.97
N ASN A 107 -3.63 5.12 4.58
CA ASN A 107 -4.38 6.05 5.40
C ASN A 107 -4.86 5.36 6.68
N PHE A 108 -4.42 5.85 7.83
CA PHE A 108 -4.68 5.23 9.11
C PHE A 108 -5.24 6.24 10.12
N PRO A 109 -6.52 6.14 10.51
CA PRO A 109 -7.07 6.94 11.59
C PRO A 109 -6.56 6.41 12.94
N LEU A 110 -6.09 7.31 13.79
CA LEU A 110 -5.52 7.00 15.10
C LEU A 110 -5.97 8.01 16.14
N THR A 111 -6.43 7.55 17.28
CA THR A 111 -6.62 8.38 18.48
C THR A 111 -5.39 8.20 19.37
N VAL A 112 -4.77 9.30 19.79
CA VAL A 112 -3.64 9.28 20.73
C VAL A 112 -3.98 10.03 21.99
N HIS A 113 -3.51 9.51 23.11
CA HIS A 113 -3.64 10.13 24.42
C HIS A 113 -2.35 10.82 24.87
N ALA A 114 -2.47 11.71 25.85
CA ALA A 114 -1.35 12.42 26.43
C ALA A 114 -0.28 11.45 26.99
N GLY A 115 0.98 11.62 26.55
CA GLY A 115 2.11 10.75 26.90
C GLY A 115 2.20 9.44 26.11
N GLU A 116 1.28 9.19 25.17
CA GLU A 116 1.30 8.01 24.32
C GLU A 116 2.36 8.09 23.24
N THR A 117 2.95 6.94 22.92
CA THR A 117 3.77 6.77 21.71
C THR A 117 3.17 5.68 20.85
N ALA A 118 2.71 6.06 19.66
CA ALA A 118 2.22 5.12 18.67
C ALA A 118 3.25 4.95 17.55
N THR A 119 3.40 3.73 17.04
CA THR A 119 4.19 3.46 15.83
C THR A 119 3.30 2.81 14.78
N ILE A 120 3.26 3.40 13.59
CA ILE A 120 2.46 2.93 12.47
C ILE A 120 3.37 2.40 11.37
N ASP A 121 3.11 1.17 10.94
CA ASP A 121 3.87 0.47 9.92
C ASP A 121 3.16 0.55 8.56
N PHE A 122 3.88 0.98 7.52
CA PHE A 122 3.43 1.00 6.14
C PHE A 122 4.34 0.09 5.32
N GLY A 123 3.74 -0.81 4.54
CA GLY A 123 4.48 -1.76 3.71
C GLY A 123 4.49 -1.31 2.25
N ALA A 124 5.62 -1.51 1.59
CA ALA A 124 5.73 -1.35 0.15
C ALA A 124 6.68 -2.39 -0.45
N GLN A 125 6.37 -2.85 -1.66
CA GLN A 125 7.15 -3.83 -2.39
C GLN A 125 7.63 -3.25 -3.71
N GLU A 126 8.84 -3.61 -4.15
CA GLU A 126 9.39 -3.13 -5.42
C GLU A 126 8.44 -3.42 -6.60
N SER A 127 8.16 -2.39 -7.37
CA SER A 127 7.40 -2.46 -8.60
C SER A 127 8.27 -3.09 -9.68
N ILE A 128 7.79 -4.21 -10.24
CA ILE A 128 8.37 -4.76 -11.46
C ILE A 128 8.07 -3.78 -12.59
N SER A 129 9.05 -2.95 -12.93
CA SER A 129 8.97 -2.09 -14.11
C SER A 129 9.16 -2.96 -15.33
N MET A 130 8.07 -3.45 -15.93
CA MET A 130 8.16 -3.99 -17.28
C MET A 130 8.53 -2.81 -18.18
N PRO A 131 9.68 -2.85 -18.89
CA PRO A 131 9.98 -1.80 -19.84
C PRO A 131 8.85 -1.75 -20.86
N ALA A 132 8.30 -0.55 -21.09
CA ALA A 132 7.24 -0.30 -22.07
C ALA A 132 7.64 -0.59 -23.53
N THR A 133 8.79 -1.23 -23.76
CA THR A 133 9.21 -1.74 -25.08
C THR A 133 8.45 -2.98 -25.52
N ALA A 134 7.71 -3.66 -24.63
CA ALA A 134 6.91 -4.84 -25.01
C ALA A 134 5.56 -4.52 -25.71
N GLN A 135 5.22 -3.24 -25.92
CA GLN A 135 3.99 -2.87 -26.64
C GLN A 135 4.24 -2.21 -28.01
N GLN A 136 5.50 -2.11 -28.43
CA GLN A 136 5.87 -1.57 -29.73
C GLN A 136 6.47 -2.63 -30.66
N GLU A 137 5.93 -3.85 -30.60
CA GLU A 137 6.18 -4.87 -31.64
C GLU A 137 4.92 -5.65 -32.04
N ALA A 138 3.73 -5.13 -31.72
CA ALA A 138 2.46 -5.65 -32.23
C ALA A 138 2.00 -4.95 -33.54
N ALA A 139 2.89 -4.22 -34.23
CA ALA A 139 2.57 -3.53 -35.48
C ALA A 139 3.53 -3.88 -36.65
N SER A 140 4.31 -4.96 -36.55
CA SER A 140 5.11 -5.49 -37.69
C SER A 140 4.78 -6.95 -38.02
N GLY A 141 3.57 -7.40 -37.67
CA GLY A 141 3.09 -8.76 -37.93
C GLY A 141 2.53 -9.00 -39.34
N ARG A 142 2.84 -8.19 -40.36
CA ARG A 142 2.46 -8.51 -41.74
C ARG A 142 3.50 -9.46 -42.33
N SER A 143 3.35 -10.76 -42.09
CA SER A 143 4.22 -11.78 -42.69
C SER A 143 4.08 -11.74 -44.22
N PRO A 144 5.09 -11.28 -44.98
CA PRO A 144 5.00 -11.19 -46.44
C PRO A 144 4.87 -12.59 -47.06
N VAL A 145 5.36 -13.62 -46.36
CA VAL A 145 5.26 -15.02 -46.76
C VAL A 145 3.80 -15.49 -46.82
N LEU A 146 2.98 -15.13 -45.82
CA LEU A 146 1.55 -15.45 -45.82
C LEU A 146 0.80 -14.75 -46.96
N GLY A 147 1.19 -13.50 -47.29
CA GLY A 147 0.64 -12.77 -48.44
C GLY A 147 0.96 -13.42 -49.78
N ILE A 148 2.20 -13.90 -49.96
CA ILE A 148 2.63 -14.61 -51.18
C ILE A 148 1.90 -15.95 -51.31
N ILE A 149 1.84 -16.74 -50.23
CA ILE A 149 1.13 -18.03 -50.24
C ILE A 149 -0.36 -17.83 -50.53
N GLY A 150 -1.00 -16.86 -49.88
CA GLY A 150 -2.40 -16.51 -50.15
C GLY A 150 -2.63 -16.08 -51.60
N GLY A 151 -1.72 -15.29 -52.17
CA GLY A 151 -1.78 -14.86 -53.57
C GLY A 151 -1.69 -16.03 -54.55
N LEU A 152 -0.77 -16.98 -54.32
CA LEU A 152 -0.63 -18.17 -55.17
C LEU A 152 -1.87 -19.06 -55.14
N ILE A 153 -2.48 -19.24 -53.97
CA ILE A 153 -3.71 -20.02 -53.82
C ILE A 153 -4.87 -19.37 -54.60
N LEU A 154 -5.03 -18.05 -54.49
CA LEU A 154 -6.07 -17.31 -55.22
C LEU A 154 -5.88 -17.39 -56.74
N LEU A 155 -4.65 -17.25 -57.23
CA LEU A 155 -4.35 -17.37 -58.66
C LEU A 155 -4.60 -18.78 -59.19
N ALA A 156 -4.22 -19.82 -58.43
CA ALA A 156 -4.52 -21.20 -58.79
C ALA A 156 -6.03 -21.46 -58.85
N GLY A 157 -6.80 -20.97 -57.87
CA GLY A 157 -8.26 -21.08 -57.85
C GLY A 157 -8.93 -20.39 -59.03
N LEU A 158 -8.52 -19.16 -59.36
CA LEU A 158 -9.02 -18.42 -60.52
C LEU A 158 -8.67 -19.12 -61.83
N GLY A 159 -7.44 -19.64 -61.97
CA GLY A 159 -7.00 -20.40 -63.14
C GLY A 159 -7.82 -21.67 -63.35
N LEU A 160 -8.06 -22.43 -62.27
CA LEU A 160 -8.89 -23.64 -62.32
C LEU A 160 -10.35 -23.31 -62.68
N GLY A 161 -10.92 -22.26 -62.08
CA GLY A 161 -12.28 -21.80 -62.39
C GLY A 161 -12.44 -21.37 -63.84
N PHE A 162 -11.49 -20.60 -64.37
CA PHE A 162 -11.49 -20.19 -65.78
C PHE A 162 -11.36 -21.39 -66.73
N TYR A 163 -10.47 -22.34 -66.42
CA TYR A 163 -10.30 -23.56 -67.20
C TYR A 163 -11.59 -24.37 -67.28
N MET A 164 -12.26 -24.61 -66.14
CA MET A 164 -13.53 -25.33 -66.12
C MET A 164 -14.65 -24.59 -66.86
N TRP A 165 -14.70 -23.26 -66.76
CA TRP A 165 -15.68 -22.45 -67.51
C TRP A 165 -15.45 -22.54 -69.03
N ARG A 166 -14.19 -22.53 -69.47
CA ARG A 166 -13.84 -22.69 -70.89
C ARG A 166 -14.16 -24.10 -71.40
N GLN A 167 -13.88 -25.14 -70.62
CA GLN A 167 -14.20 -26.53 -71.00
C GLN A 167 -15.71 -26.79 -71.08
N ARG A 168 -16.54 -26.04 -70.37
CA ARG A 168 -18.01 -26.16 -70.44
C ARG A 168 -18.63 -25.45 -71.66
N LYS A 169 -17.86 -24.61 -72.35
CA LYS A 169 -18.31 -23.87 -73.55
C LYS A 169 -17.86 -24.51 -74.87
N ILE A 170 -17.08 -25.58 -74.82
CA ILE A 170 -16.71 -26.44 -75.96
C ILE A 170 -17.58 -27.69 -75.87
#